data_AF-A0A840Q658-F1
#
_entry.id   AF-A0A840Q658-F1
#
_cell.length_a   1.000
_cell.length_b   1.000
_cell.length_c   1.000
_cell.angle_alpha   90.00
_cell.angle_beta   90.00
_cell.angle_gamma   90.00
#
_symmetry.space_group_name_H-M   'P 1'
#
loop_
_entity.id
_entity.type
_entity.pdbx_description
1 polymer ?
#
loop_
_entity_poly.entity_id
_entity_poly.type
_entity_poly.pdbx_seq_one_letter_code
_entity_poly.pdbx_strand_id
1 'polypeptide(L)'
;MCSAIAQAEPGGVLVHCGGGRDRTGLIVLVLLALVGVATADIAADHALSHLRRAELCARAGRGEDTPAIERIIADNGTTAHDLIGDIVGSHDMAAYLRSGGLPETGLIALRDRLLD
;
A
#
# COMPACT_ATOMS: atom_id res chain seq x y z
N MET A 1 -5.23 -12.35 2.51
CA MET A 1 -5.22 -11.64 1.20
C MET A 1 -3.93 -11.89 0.43
N CYS A 2 -2.74 -11.68 1.03
CA CYS A 2 -1.45 -11.97 0.36
C CYS A 2 -1.33 -13.43 -0.12
N SER A 3 -1.96 -14.39 0.55
CA SER A 3 -2.06 -15.77 0.06
C SER A 3 -2.76 -15.87 -1.30
N ALA A 4 -3.82 -15.08 -1.54
CA ALA A 4 -4.51 -15.06 -2.83
C ALA A 4 -3.65 -14.45 -3.94
N ILE A 5 -2.81 -13.46 -3.61
CA ILE A 5 -1.84 -12.89 -4.54
C ILE A 5 -0.78 -13.93 -4.87
N ALA A 6 -0.19 -14.59 -3.86
CA ALA A 6 0.84 -15.61 -4.06
C ALA A 6 0.34 -16.80 -4.91
N GLN A 7 -0.93 -17.19 -4.76
CA GLN A 7 -1.53 -18.36 -5.39
C GLN A 7 -2.34 -18.06 -6.67
N ALA A 8 -2.34 -16.82 -7.15
CA ALA A 8 -3.07 -16.50 -8.38
C ALA A 8 -2.46 -17.23 -9.59
N GLU A 9 -3.24 -17.44 -10.65
CA GLU A 9 -2.71 -17.99 -11.91
C GLU A 9 -1.63 -17.06 -12.53
N PRO A 10 -0.81 -17.55 -13.48
CA PRO A 10 0.14 -16.72 -14.19
C PRO A 10 -0.50 -15.47 -14.81
N GLY A 11 0.16 -14.32 -14.65
CA GLY A 11 -0.31 -13.01 -15.13
C GLY A 11 -0.36 -11.93 -14.05
N GLY A 12 -0.95 -10.78 -14.41
CA GLY A 12 -1.07 -9.64 -13.50
C GLY A 12 -2.16 -9.82 -12.44
N VAL A 13 -1.95 -9.23 -11.25
CA VAL A 13 -2.94 -9.20 -10.17
C VAL A 13 -3.40 -7.76 -9.93
N LEU A 14 -4.72 -7.53 -10.00
CA LEU A 14 -5.33 -6.25 -9.62
C LEU A 14 -5.79 -6.30 -8.16
N VAL A 15 -5.24 -5.42 -7.33
CA VAL A 15 -5.72 -5.19 -5.96
C VAL A 15 -6.52 -3.89 -5.95
N HIS A 16 -7.77 -3.95 -5.47
CA HIS A 16 -8.60 -2.75 -5.36
C HIS A 16 -9.45 -2.75 -4.09
N CYS A 17 -9.94 -1.57 -3.74
CA CYS A 17 -10.98 -1.36 -2.75
C CYS A 17 -11.99 -0.35 -3.29
N GLY A 18 -12.95 0.10 -2.47
CA GLY A 18 -13.96 1.05 -2.93
C GLY A 18 -13.42 2.41 -3.38
N GLY A 19 -12.27 2.84 -2.86
CA GLY A 19 -11.66 4.14 -3.19
C GLY A 19 -10.25 4.05 -3.76
N GLY A 20 -9.70 2.85 -3.94
CA GLY A 20 -8.35 2.62 -4.48
C GLY A 20 -7.18 3.24 -3.70
N ARG A 21 -7.43 3.94 -2.58
CA ARG A 21 -6.41 4.65 -1.79
C ARG A 21 -6.02 3.89 -0.52
N ASP A 22 -6.95 3.76 0.42
CA ASP A 22 -6.58 3.42 1.81
C ASP A 22 -6.21 1.92 1.95
N ARG A 23 -7.19 1.02 1.81
CA ARG A 23 -6.95 -0.43 1.93
C ARG A 23 -6.02 -0.94 0.84
N THR A 24 -6.19 -0.45 -0.39
CA THR A 24 -5.31 -0.79 -1.51
C THR A 24 -3.88 -0.35 -1.22
N GLY A 25 -3.68 0.90 -0.78
CA GLY A 25 -2.37 1.46 -0.46
C GLY A 25 -1.66 0.69 0.64
N LEU A 26 -2.36 0.30 1.71
CA LEU A 26 -1.77 -0.53 2.77
C LEU A 26 -1.25 -1.88 2.26
N ILE A 27 -2.00 -2.54 1.37
CA ILE A 27 -1.55 -3.79 0.77
C ILE A 27 -0.33 -3.54 -0.10
N VAL A 28 -0.41 -2.57 -1.03
CA VAL A 28 0.67 -2.27 -1.97
C VAL A 28 1.95 -1.89 -1.22
N LEU A 29 1.85 -1.06 -0.17
CA LEU A 29 2.95 -0.71 0.73
C LEU A 29 3.63 -1.96 1.30
N VAL A 30 2.86 -2.90 1.87
CA VAL A 30 3.41 -4.14 2.45
C VAL A 30 4.11 -4.99 1.40
N LEU A 31 3.56 -5.09 0.18
CA LEU A 31 4.15 -5.85 -0.91
C LEU A 31 5.45 -5.24 -1.40
N LEU A 32 5.49 -3.93 -1.62
CA LEU A 32 6.69 -3.21 -2.07
C LEU A 32 7.80 -3.26 -1.01
N ALA A 33 7.43 -3.08 0.27
CA ALA A 33 8.37 -3.19 1.37
C ALA A 33 8.91 -4.62 1.53
N LEU A 34 8.10 -5.65 1.30
CA LEU A 34 8.54 -7.06 1.35
C LEU A 34 9.67 -7.38 0.35
N VAL A 35 9.65 -6.74 -0.82
CA VAL A 35 10.64 -6.92 -1.89
C VAL A 35 11.74 -5.87 -1.88
N GLY A 36 11.79 -5.02 -0.84
CA GLY A 36 12.91 -4.10 -0.61
C GLY A 36 12.88 -2.81 -1.42
N VAL A 37 11.72 -2.38 -1.91
CA VAL A 37 11.58 -1.06 -2.55
C VAL A 37 11.88 0.05 -1.53
N ALA A 38 12.53 1.13 -1.97
CA ALA A 38 12.88 2.23 -1.10
C ALA A 38 11.63 2.91 -0.52
N THR A 39 11.70 3.29 0.75
CA THR A 39 10.59 3.94 1.47
C THR A 39 10.06 5.19 0.77
N ALA A 40 10.97 6.00 0.19
CA ALA A 40 10.61 7.19 -0.57
C ALA A 40 9.78 6.86 -1.82
N ASP A 41 10.10 5.76 -2.52
CA ASP A 41 9.36 5.33 -3.71
C ASP A 41 7.98 4.79 -3.34
N ILE A 42 7.87 4.06 -2.23
CA ILE A 42 6.58 3.58 -1.70
C ILE A 42 5.69 4.76 -1.30
N ALA A 43 6.24 5.76 -0.62
CA ALA A 43 5.51 6.96 -0.24
C ALA A 43 5.06 7.78 -1.46
N ALA A 44 5.92 7.91 -2.47
CA ALA A 44 5.61 8.59 -3.71
C ALA A 44 4.49 7.88 -4.49
N ASP A 45 4.52 6.55 -4.58
CA ASP A 45 3.46 5.74 -5.18
C ASP A 45 2.12 5.94 -4.46
N HIS A 46 2.12 5.85 -3.13
CA HIS A 46 0.91 6.09 -2.34
C HIS A 46 0.34 7.50 -2.58
N ALA A 47 1.18 8.54 -2.67
CA ALA A 47 0.74 9.91 -2.90
C ALA A 47 -0.04 10.09 -4.21
N LEU A 48 0.26 9.30 -5.27
CA LEU A 48 -0.48 9.34 -6.53
C LEU A 48 -1.97 9.01 -6.35
N SER A 49 -2.30 8.16 -5.39
CA SER A 49 -3.69 7.77 -5.13
C SER A 49 -4.56 8.94 -4.60
N HIS A 50 -3.97 9.92 -3.92
CA HIS A 50 -4.67 11.14 -3.49
C HIS A 50 -5.08 12.00 -4.69
N LEU A 51 -4.17 12.17 -5.66
CA LEU A 51 -4.44 12.92 -6.89
C LEU A 51 -5.55 12.25 -7.70
N ARG A 52 -5.47 10.93 -7.89
CA ARG A 52 -6.48 10.17 -8.65
C ARG A 52 -7.83 10.15 -7.97
N ARG A 53 -7.87 10.10 -6.64
CA ARG A 53 -9.12 10.16 -5.88
C ARG A 53 -9.80 11.52 -5.98
N ALA A 54 -9.03 12.62 -5.93
CA ALA A 54 -9.57 13.96 -6.15
C ALA A 54 -10.23 14.08 -7.54
N GLU A 55 -9.54 13.65 -8.60
CA GLU A 55 -10.10 13.62 -9.97
C GLU A 55 -11.39 12.78 -10.06
N LEU A 56 -11.42 11.60 -9.44
CA LEU A 56 -12.60 10.73 -9.43
C LEU A 56 -13.78 11.34 -8.66
N CYS A 57 -13.52 11.96 -7.50
CA CYS A 57 -14.55 12.65 -6.72
C CYS A 57 -15.13 13.83 -7.50
N ALA A 58 -14.27 14.65 -8.10
CA ALA A 58 -14.70 15.79 -8.92
C ALA A 58 -15.61 15.35 -10.08
N ARG A 59 -15.22 14.29 -10.81
CA ARG A 59 -16.04 13.71 -11.88
C ARG A 59 -17.38 13.15 -11.41
N ALA A 60 -17.43 12.68 -10.16
CA ALA A 60 -18.65 12.13 -9.55
C ALA A 60 -19.51 13.18 -8.82
N GLY A 61 -19.14 14.47 -8.86
CA GLY A 61 -19.84 15.52 -8.12
C GLY A 61 -19.75 15.37 -6.60
N ARG A 62 -18.69 14.72 -6.10
CA ARG A 62 -18.45 14.48 -4.67
C ARG A 62 -17.37 15.44 -4.16
N GLY A 63 -17.45 15.78 -2.87
CA GLY A 63 -16.41 16.56 -2.21
C GLY A 63 -15.08 15.80 -2.11
N GLU A 64 -14.00 16.55 -2.10
CA GLU A 64 -12.65 16.03 -1.84
C GLU A 64 -12.43 15.83 -0.34
N ASP A 65 -11.79 14.71 0.02
CA ASP A 65 -11.45 14.38 1.41
C ASP A 65 -9.96 14.58 1.73
N THR A 66 -9.10 14.69 0.71
CA THR A 66 -7.64 14.86 0.86
C THR A 66 -7.26 16.04 1.77
N PRO A 67 -7.80 17.27 1.62
CA PRO A 67 -7.38 18.40 2.46
C PRO A 67 -7.70 18.20 3.95
N ALA A 68 -8.81 17.52 4.24
CA ALA A 68 -9.19 17.21 5.63
C ALA A 68 -8.24 16.17 6.24
N ILE A 69 -7.84 15.17 5.46
CA ILE A 69 -6.89 14.13 5.88
C ILE A 69 -5.50 14.73 6.10
N GLU A 70 -5.02 15.55 5.17
CA GLU A 70 -3.71 16.23 5.29
C GLU A 70 -3.64 17.10 6.53
N ARG A 71 -4.72 17.82 6.86
CA ARG A 71 -4.80 18.60 8.11
C ARG A 71 -4.71 17.71 9.33
N ILE A 72 -5.44 16.60 9.39
CA ILE A 72 -5.37 15.65 10.53
C ILE A 72 -3.94 15.12 10.69
N ILE A 73 -3.29 14.75 9.59
CA ILE A 73 -1.90 14.26 9.61
C ILE A 73 -0.94 15.35 10.12
N ALA A 74 -1.09 16.59 9.63
CA ALA A 74 -0.28 17.72 10.04
C ALA A 74 -0.50 18.11 11.51
N ASP A 75 -1.74 18.06 12.00
CA ASP A 75 -2.09 18.32 13.41
C ASP A 75 -1.43 17.29 14.36
N ASN A 76 -1.04 16.12 13.84
CA ASN A 76 -0.27 15.10 14.57
C ASN A 76 1.26 15.25 14.38
N GLY A 77 1.72 16.34 13.75
CA GLY A 77 3.15 16.65 13.62
C GLY A 77 3.91 15.73 12.66
N THR A 78 3.23 15.13 11.69
CA THR A 78 3.84 14.22 10.70
C THR A 78 3.33 14.51 9.29
N THR A 79 3.79 13.75 8.31
CA THR A 79 3.30 13.73 6.93
C THR A 79 2.93 12.31 6.54
N ALA A 80 2.14 12.13 5.47
CA ALA A 80 1.85 10.80 4.95
C ALA A 80 3.15 10.08 4.51
N HIS A 81 4.10 10.84 3.96
CA HIS A 81 5.40 10.34 3.56
C HIS A 81 6.19 9.81 4.78
N ASP A 82 6.27 10.61 5.84
CA ASP A 82 7.04 10.23 7.03
C ASP A 82 6.38 9.08 7.77
N LEU A 83 5.04 9.07 7.88
CA LEU A 83 4.30 7.96 8.48
C LEU A 83 4.53 6.65 7.71
N ILE A 84 4.54 6.68 6.38
CA ILE A 84 4.86 5.51 5.55
C ILE A 84 6.31 5.08 5.77
N GLY A 85 7.23 6.03 5.80
CA GLY A 85 8.64 5.79 6.11
C GLY A 85 8.84 5.10 7.46
N ASP A 86 8.17 5.59 8.50
CA ASP A 86 8.21 5.02 9.83
C ASP A 86 7.64 3.60 9.86
N ILE A 87 6.48 3.37 9.25
CA ILE A 87 5.86 2.03 9.18
C ILE A 87 6.82 1.04 8.50
N VAL A 88 7.34 1.39 7.32
CA VAL A 88 8.22 0.49 6.56
C VAL A 88 9.56 0.29 7.26
N GLY A 89 10.13 1.35 7.85
CA GLY A 89 11.43 1.29 8.53
C GLY A 89 11.41 0.56 9.87
N SER A 90 10.25 0.50 10.54
CA SER A 90 10.11 -0.11 11.87
C SER A 90 9.57 -1.54 11.88
N HIS A 91 9.16 -2.09 10.73
CA HIS A 91 8.54 -3.42 10.65
C HIS A 91 9.28 -4.36 9.70
N ASP A 92 9.58 -5.57 10.17
CA ASP A 92 9.91 -6.69 9.28
C ASP A 92 8.63 -7.19 8.60
N MET A 93 8.46 -6.85 7.32
CA MET A 93 7.27 -7.23 6.55
C MET A 93 7.12 -8.74 6.38
N ALA A 94 8.22 -9.50 6.32
CA ALA A 94 8.14 -10.95 6.24
C ALA A 94 7.67 -11.54 7.57
N ALA A 95 8.18 -11.05 8.70
CA ALA A 95 7.68 -11.44 10.01
C ALA A 95 6.21 -11.03 10.22
N TYR A 96 5.83 -9.83 9.81
CA TYR A 96 4.45 -9.35 9.85
C TYR A 96 3.50 -10.26 9.07
N LEU A 97 3.83 -10.61 7.82
CA LEU A 97 3.02 -11.49 6.98
C LEU A 97 2.94 -12.92 7.53
N ARG A 98 4.02 -13.45 8.13
CA ARG A 98 3.97 -14.74 8.83
C ARG A 98 3.04 -14.71 10.03
N SER A 99 3.08 -13.64 10.82
CA SER A 99 2.17 -13.45 11.95
C SER A 99 0.70 -13.38 11.50
N GLY A 100 0.46 -12.88 10.28
CA GLY A 100 -0.83 -12.87 9.60
C GLY A 100 -1.22 -14.21 8.94
N GLY A 101 -0.45 -15.28 9.14
CA GLY A 101 -0.76 -16.64 8.67
C GLY A 101 -0.23 -16.99 7.27
N LEU A 102 0.66 -16.19 6.67
CA LEU A 102 1.30 -16.55 5.41
C LEU A 102 2.52 -17.48 5.69
N PRO A 103 2.51 -18.76 5.25
CA PRO A 103 3.65 -19.65 5.46
C PRO A 103 4.85 -19.24 4.61
N GLU A 104 6.02 -19.81 4.91
CA GLU A 104 7.28 -19.50 4.19
C GLU A 104 7.16 -19.72 2.69
N THR A 105 6.51 -20.80 2.27
CA THR A 105 6.26 -21.10 0.86
C THR A 105 5.42 -20.01 0.18
N GLY A 106 4.48 -19.41 0.91
CA GLY A 106 3.68 -18.29 0.42
C GLY A 106 4.47 -16.99 0.31
N LEU A 107 5.44 -16.77 1.20
CA LEU A 107 6.36 -15.63 1.10
C LEU A 107 7.29 -15.73 -0.11
N ILE A 108 7.84 -16.91 -0.36
CA ILE A 108 8.70 -17.17 -1.53
C ILE A 108 7.90 -16.93 -2.80
N ALA A 109 6.75 -17.59 -2.95
CA ALA A 109 5.89 -17.42 -4.13
C ALA A 109 5.43 -15.97 -4.36
N LEU A 110 5.24 -15.20 -3.28
CA LEU A 110 4.89 -13.79 -3.37
C LEU A 110 6.08 -12.94 -3.84
N ARG A 111 7.31 -13.22 -3.39
CA ARG A 111 8.51 -12.52 -3.83
C ARG A 111 8.83 -12.82 -5.28
N ASP A 112 8.82 -14.10 -5.66
CA ASP A 112 9.11 -14.53 -7.04
C ASP A 112 8.18 -13.79 -8.02
N ARG A 113 6.88 -13.81 -7.76
CA ARG A 113 5.88 -13.09 -8.57
C ARG A 113 6.13 -11.59 -8.74
N LEU A 114 6.67 -10.93 -7.71
CA LEU A 114 6.85 -9.48 -7.71
C LEU A 114 8.18 -9.04 -8.34
N LEU A 115 9.11 -9.97 -8.53
CA LEU A 115 10.46 -9.70 -9.02
C LEU A 115 10.75 -10.33 -10.40
N ASP A 116 9.91 -11.27 -10.85
CA ASP A 116 9.89 -11.78 -12.23
C ASP A 116 9.49 -10.70 -13.25
#